data_AF-A0A167MR41-F1
#
_entry.id   AF-A0A167MR41-F1
#
_cell.length_a   1.000
_cell.length_b   1.000
_cell.length_c   1.000
_cell.angle_alpha   90.00
_cell.angle_beta   90.00
_cell.angle_gamma   90.00
#
_symmetry.space_group_name_H-M   'P 1'
#
loop_
_entity.id
_entity.type
_entity.pdbx_description
1 polymer ?
#
loop_
_entity_poly.entity_id
_entity_poly.type
_entity_poly.pdbx_seq_one_letter_code
_entity_poly.pdbx_strand_id
1 'polypeptide(L)'
;MKKEDNLRALTLAEEALKLMQEAKFLQQQAQCQAARILGYQQQSDGLAFKYLAAQAEFGEQSPEANEAKQAWLFARKAVQARYPKFHD
;
A
#
# COMPACT_ATOMS: atom_id res chain seq x y z
N MET A 1 -43.33 -25.91 -6.87
CA MET A 1 -42.78 -24.77 -6.11
C MET A 1 -41.54 -25.11 -5.28
N LYS A 2 -41.49 -26.16 -4.43
CA LYS A 2 -40.38 -26.31 -3.46
C LYS A 2 -38.95 -26.59 -3.98
N LYS A 3 -38.74 -27.06 -5.22
CA LYS A 3 -37.40 -27.43 -5.73
C LYS A 3 -36.67 -26.26 -6.40
N GLU A 4 -37.36 -25.51 -7.25
CA GLU A 4 -36.78 -24.37 -7.99
C GLU A 4 -36.44 -23.21 -7.06
N ASP A 5 -37.32 -22.92 -6.08
CA ASP A 5 -37.07 -21.91 -5.05
C ASP A 5 -35.83 -22.25 -4.20
N ASN A 6 -35.64 -23.54 -3.90
CA ASN A 6 -34.52 -24.02 -3.09
C ASN A 6 -33.20 -24.01 -3.89
N LEU A 7 -33.24 -24.37 -5.17
CA LEU A 7 -32.09 -24.25 -6.07
C LEU A 7 -31.67 -22.78 -6.23
N ARG A 8 -32.64 -21.88 -6.43
CA ARG A 8 -32.37 -20.43 -6.50
C ARG A 8 -31.77 -19.90 -5.20
N ALA A 9 -32.27 -20.33 -4.05
CA ALA A 9 -31.70 -19.94 -2.75
C ALA A 9 -30.25 -20.40 -2.58
N LEU A 10 -29.92 -21.61 -3.03
CA LEU A 10 -28.54 -22.13 -3.03
C LEU A 10 -27.63 -21.31 -3.94
N THR A 11 -28.05 -21.01 -5.17
CA THR A 11 -27.27 -20.20 -6.11
C THR A 11 -27.00 -18.80 -5.55
N LEU A 12 -28.02 -18.15 -4.97
CA LEU A 12 -27.85 -16.84 -4.34
C LEU A 12 -26.90 -16.88 -3.15
N ALA A 13 -26.92 -17.96 -2.36
CA ALA A 13 -26.00 -18.14 -1.24
C ALA A 13 -24.55 -18.32 -1.70
N GLU A 14 -24.32 -19.08 -2.79
CA GLU A 14 -23.00 -19.25 -3.41
C GLU A 14 -22.45 -17.93 -3.98
N GLU A 15 -23.30 -17.18 -4.69
CA GLU A 15 -22.94 -15.86 -5.22
C GLU A 15 -22.60 -14.87 -4.10
N ALA A 16 -23.41 -14.84 -3.03
CA ALA A 16 -23.17 -14.00 -1.87
C ALA A 16 -21.84 -14.35 -1.19
N LEU A 17 -21.52 -15.65 -1.03
CA LEU A 17 -20.26 -16.08 -0.46
C LEU A 17 -19.07 -15.62 -1.30
N LYS A 18 -19.15 -15.75 -2.63
CA LYS A 18 -18.11 -15.28 -3.54
C LYS A 18 -17.89 -13.77 -3.43
N LEU A 19 -18.97 -12.99 -3.43
CA LEU A 19 -18.90 -11.53 -3.28
C LEU A 19 -18.32 -11.12 -1.92
N MET A 20 -18.66 -11.82 -0.84
CA MET A 20 -18.08 -11.54 0.49
C MET A 20 -16.58 -11.83 0.54
N GLN A 21 -16.12 -12.90 -0.10
CA GLN A 21 -14.69 -13.22 -0.17
C GLN A 21 -13.92 -12.16 -0.97
N GLU A 22 -14.46 -11.75 -2.12
CA GLU A 22 -13.90 -10.68 -2.95
C GLU A 22 -13.85 -9.35 -2.20
N ALA A 23 -14.97 -8.96 -1.57
CA ALA A 23 -15.04 -7.73 -0.77
C ALA A 23 -14.03 -7.73 0.39
N LYS A 24 -13.83 -8.87 1.06
CA LYS A 24 -12.84 -9.00 2.13
C LYS A 24 -11.41 -8.82 1.61
N PHE A 25 -11.09 -9.41 0.46
CA PHE A 25 -9.79 -9.26 -0.17
C PHE A 25 -9.54 -7.79 -0.57
N LEU A 26 -10.49 -7.16 -1.25
CA LEU A 26 -10.40 -5.76 -1.67
C LEU A 26 -10.28 -4.82 -0.46
N GLN A 27 -11.01 -5.08 0.62
CA GLN A 27 -10.91 -4.31 1.86
C GLN A 27 -9.50 -4.42 2.47
N GLN A 28 -8.93 -5.63 2.52
CA GLN A 28 -7.58 -5.85 3.03
C GLN A 28 -6.53 -5.12 2.16
N GLN A 29 -6.68 -5.18 0.84
CA GLN A 29 -5.81 -4.48 -0.11
C GLN A 29 -5.86 -2.97 0.12
N ALA A 30 -7.07 -2.40 0.23
CA ALA A 30 -7.27 -0.98 0.50
C ALA A 30 -6.69 -0.53 1.85
N GLN A 31 -6.86 -1.34 2.90
CA GLN A 31 -6.27 -1.06 4.23
C GLN A 31 -4.74 -1.05 4.18
N CYS A 32 -4.13 -2.01 3.49
CA CYS A 32 -2.68 -2.03 3.32
C CYS A 32 -2.17 -0.83 2.53
N GLN A 33 -2.88 -0.44 1.45
CA GLN A 33 -2.53 0.75 0.68
C GLN A 33 -2.63 2.03 1.52
N ALA A 34 -3.70 2.18 2.31
CA ALA A 34 -3.87 3.32 3.21
C ALA A 34 -2.75 3.37 4.27
N ALA A 35 -2.43 2.23 4.89
CA ALA A 35 -1.34 2.13 5.85
C ALA A 35 0.03 2.44 5.23
N ARG A 36 0.24 2.04 3.97
CA ARG A 36 1.46 2.37 3.21
C ARG A 36 1.60 3.86 2.96
N ILE A 37 0.52 4.52 2.53
CA ILE A 37 0.49 5.97 2.31
C ILE A 37 0.82 6.71 3.60
N LEU A 38 0.14 6.36 4.70
CA LEU A 38 0.39 6.95 6.01
C LEU A 38 1.83 6.71 6.47
N GLY A 39 2.35 5.50 6.25
CA GLY A 39 3.75 5.16 6.56
C GLY A 39 4.74 6.05 5.82
N TYR A 40 4.50 6.34 4.53
CA TYR A 40 5.36 7.27 3.78
C TYR A 40 5.29 8.69 4.35
N GLN A 41 4.09 9.21 4.60
CA GLN A 41 3.88 10.55 5.16
C GLN A 41 4.62 10.74 6.49
N GLN A 42 4.58 9.73 7.36
CA GLN A 42 5.18 9.81 8.69
C GLN A 42 6.69 9.56 8.70
N GLN A 43 7.21 8.72 7.81
CA GLN A 43 8.57 8.15 7.97
C GLN A 43 9.50 8.43 6.79
N SER A 44 8.98 8.75 5.60
CA SER A 44 9.77 8.82 4.36
C SER A 44 9.73 10.20 3.70
N ASP A 45 8.55 10.84 3.62
CA ASP A 45 8.35 12.02 2.77
C ASP A 45 9.18 13.22 3.26
N GLY A 46 9.29 13.42 4.57
CA GLY A 46 10.19 14.44 5.15
C GLY A 46 11.66 14.23 4.77
N LEU A 47 12.11 12.98 4.63
CA LEU A 47 13.48 12.66 4.21
C LEU A 47 13.68 12.90 2.71
N ALA A 48 12.65 12.67 1.90
CA ALA A 48 12.67 13.02 0.48
C ALA A 48 12.88 14.53 0.29
N PHE A 49 12.18 15.35 1.08
CA PHE A 49 12.38 16.80 1.05
C PHE A 49 13.78 17.22 1.50
N LYS A 50 14.35 16.58 2.53
CA LYS A 50 15.73 16.82 2.93
C LYS A 50 16.73 16.48 1.82
N TYR A 51 16.51 15.38 1.11
CA TYR A 51 17.33 15.03 -0.05
C TYR A 51 17.26 16.09 -1.14
N LEU A 52 16.04 16.52 -1.51
CA LEU A 52 15.86 17.57 -2.54
C LEU A 52 16.48 18.90 -2.12
N ALA A 53 16.37 19.27 -0.84
CA ALA A 53 17.03 20.46 -0.31
C ALA A 53 18.57 20.34 -0.40
N ALA A 54 19.13 19.21 0.02
CA ALA A 54 20.58 18.98 -0.06
C ALA A 54 21.08 18.96 -1.51
N GLN A 55 20.32 18.40 -2.44
CA GLN A 55 20.64 18.48 -3.88
C GLN A 55 20.68 19.91 -4.38
N ALA A 56 19.71 20.75 -3.97
CA ALA A 56 19.62 22.13 -4.41
C ALA A 56 20.74 23.01 -3.82
N GLU A 57 21.16 22.75 -2.58
CA GLU A 57 22.15 23.54 -1.86
C GLU A 57 23.60 23.13 -2.18
N PHE A 58 23.88 21.82 -2.21
CA PHE A 58 25.24 21.29 -2.31
C PHE A 58 25.51 20.58 -3.65
N GLY A 59 24.48 20.39 -4.48
CA GLY A 59 24.54 19.60 -5.70
C GLY A 59 24.33 18.11 -5.45
N GLU A 60 23.87 17.38 -6.48
CA GLU A 60 23.47 15.98 -6.36
C GLU A 60 24.61 15.02 -5.97
N GLN A 61 25.84 15.32 -6.35
CA GLN A 61 27.00 14.47 -6.08
C GLN A 61 27.66 14.76 -4.73
N SER A 62 27.14 15.74 -3.98
CA SER A 62 27.68 16.10 -2.66
C SER A 62 27.53 14.94 -1.66
N PRO A 63 28.44 14.84 -0.67
CA PRO A 63 28.28 13.93 0.46
C PRO A 63 26.92 14.09 1.16
N GLU A 64 26.46 15.32 1.35
CA GLU A 64 25.22 15.69 2.04
C GLU A 64 23.99 15.17 1.29
N ALA A 65 23.94 15.36 -0.04
CA ALA A 65 22.86 14.83 -0.86
C ALA A 65 22.86 13.29 -0.86
N ASN A 66 24.04 12.67 -0.92
CA ASN A 66 24.15 11.20 -0.87
C ASN A 66 23.70 10.63 0.49
N GLU A 67 24.08 11.24 1.61
CA GLU A 67 23.64 10.81 2.94
C GLU A 67 22.12 10.93 3.08
N ALA A 68 21.56 12.08 2.72
CA ALA A 68 20.11 12.31 2.76
C ALA A 68 19.35 11.32 1.85
N LYS A 69 19.91 10.99 0.67
CA LYS A 69 19.36 9.97 -0.24
C LYS A 69 19.31 8.60 0.41
N GLN A 70 20.40 8.17 1.06
CA GLN A 70 20.43 6.86 1.71
C GLN A 70 19.42 6.78 2.85
N ALA A 71 19.33 7.83 3.68
CA ALA A 71 18.33 7.90 4.75
C ALA A 71 16.90 7.79 4.20
N TRP A 72 16.57 8.55 3.15
CA TRP A 72 15.26 8.48 2.50
C TRP A 72 14.98 7.08 1.92
N LEU A 73 15.91 6.52 1.15
CA LEU A 73 15.72 5.21 0.51
C LEU A 73 15.59 4.08 1.54
N PHE A 74 16.32 4.15 2.65
CA PHE A 74 16.20 3.20 3.75
C PHE A 74 14.80 3.25 4.38
N ALA A 75 14.33 4.44 4.78
CA ALA A 75 13.01 4.60 5.37
C ALA A 75 11.89 4.21 4.40
N ARG A 76 12.01 4.60 3.12
CA ARG A 76 11.09 4.20 2.07
C ARG A 76 11.03 2.68 1.96
N LYS A 77 12.16 1.98 1.87
CA LYS A 77 12.20 0.51 1.80
C LYS A 77 11.56 -0.14 3.03
N ALA A 78 11.77 0.40 4.23
CA ALA A 78 11.15 -0.11 5.44
C ALA A 78 9.61 -0.03 5.40
N VAL A 79 9.04 1.07 4.92
CA VAL A 79 7.58 1.21 4.70
C VAL A 79 7.07 0.19 3.68
N GLN A 80 7.81 0.00 2.57
CA GLN A 80 7.44 -0.95 1.52
C GLN A 80 7.45 -2.40 1.99
N ALA A 81 8.42 -2.77 2.83
CA ALA A 81 8.51 -4.09 3.43
C ALA A 81 7.37 -4.35 4.43
N ARG A 82 6.98 -3.33 5.21
CA ARG A 82 5.88 -3.44 6.18
C ARG A 82 4.51 -3.50 5.51
N TYR A 83 4.32 -2.78 4.41
CA TYR A 83 3.05 -2.70 3.68
C TYR A 83 3.28 -3.01 2.19
N PRO A 84 3.39 -4.29 1.81
CA PRO A 84 3.68 -4.69 0.43
C PRO A 84 2.55 -4.25 -0.51
N LYS A 85 2.89 -4.07 -1.80
CA LYS A 85 1.86 -3.93 -2.83
C LYS A 85 1.32 -5.33 -3.09
N PHE A 86 0.00 -5.47 -3.05
CA PHE A 86 -0.62 -6.64 -3.65
C PHE A 86 -0.53 -6.46 -5.16
N HIS A 87 0.12 -7.40 -5.83
CA HIS A 87 0.06 -7.52 -7.28
C HIS A 87 -1.10 -8.46 -7.58
N ASP A 88 -2.04 -8.00 -8.39
CA ASP A 88 -3.10 -8.83 -8.95
C ASP A 88 -2.52 -9.80 -9.99
#